data_AF-A0A2N3AW36-F1
#
_entry.id   AF-A0A2N3AW36-F1
#
_cell.length_a   1.000
_cell.length_b   1.000
_cell.length_c   1.000
_cell.angle_alpha   90.00
_cell.angle_beta   90.00
_cell.angle_gamma   90.00
#
_symmetry.space_group_name_H-M   'P 1'
#
loop_
_entity.id
_entity.type
_entity.pdbx_description
1 polymer ?
#
loop_
_entity_poly.entity_id
_entity_poly.type
_entity_poly.pdbx_seq_one_letter_code
_entity_poly.pdbx_strand_id
1 'polypeptide(L)'
;MLDHARNLNDPPEPEHGPEADLRAVSASAGPAPIDPETARELLPYFRNAKALAPPTAAQQAGRTVLARVNGVSERYDEWRLAASRWFDSLDLAPDLAENIGSRRWFRGLGTMVGLGVVALALWPDLTPLEARPAMPHGDAVTSELRSQMILPLALGADSGRRMGPTQAVIPLKSAPERPQIQMMVTLTPGDSFAAMLRRAGVAADDIDRAAALVDQALPLGEIASGTQMDVLLGRRPAPGQPRPLDSLAFRARFDL
;
A
#
# COMPACT_ATOMS: atom_id res chain seq x y z
N MET A 1 -30.85 -58.02 -24.80
CA MET A 1 -31.58 -57.00 -24.02
C MET A 1 -30.84 -56.83 -22.71
N LEU A 2 -30.62 -55.57 -22.33
CA LEU A 2 -29.59 -55.10 -21.40
C LEU A 2 -29.78 -55.62 -19.97
N ASP A 3 -28.67 -56.00 -19.36
CA ASP A 3 -28.47 -56.09 -17.92
C ASP A 3 -28.73 -54.73 -17.25
N HIS A 4 -29.57 -54.71 -16.21
CA HIS A 4 -29.37 -53.78 -15.11
C HIS A 4 -29.64 -54.45 -13.77
N ALA A 5 -28.55 -54.63 -13.04
CA ALA A 5 -28.44 -55.08 -11.67
C ALA A 5 -29.08 -54.08 -10.70
N ARG A 6 -29.73 -54.61 -9.67
CA ARG A 6 -30.43 -53.87 -8.63
C ARG A 6 -29.44 -53.18 -7.68
N ASN A 7 -29.64 -51.90 -7.48
CA ASN A 7 -28.77 -50.98 -6.75
C ASN A 7 -29.05 -51.04 -5.24
N LEU A 8 -28.00 -50.95 -4.44
CA LEU A 8 -27.95 -51.18 -2.99
C LEU A 8 -28.42 -49.95 -2.18
N ASN A 9 -29.50 -49.30 -2.61
CA ASN A 9 -29.89 -47.98 -2.09
C ASN A 9 -31.43 -47.78 -2.03
N ASP A 10 -32.19 -48.84 -1.74
CA ASP A 10 -33.62 -48.72 -1.44
C ASP A 10 -33.80 -48.25 0.03
N PRO A 11 -34.52 -47.13 0.28
CA PRO A 11 -34.87 -46.69 1.63
C PRO A 11 -35.91 -47.63 2.26
N PRO A 12 -35.90 -47.84 3.59
CA PRO A 12 -36.78 -48.80 4.24
C PRO A 12 -38.26 -48.39 4.12
N GLU A 13 -39.09 -49.36 3.71
CA GLU A 13 -40.54 -49.22 3.66
C GLU A 13 -41.15 -48.95 5.05
N PRO A 14 -42.18 -48.11 5.17
CA PRO A 14 -42.86 -47.88 6.44
C PRO A 14 -43.86 -48.99 6.75
N GLU A 15 -43.54 -49.82 7.75
CA GLU A 15 -44.45 -50.83 8.29
C GLU A 15 -45.68 -50.17 8.94
N HIS A 16 -46.87 -50.55 8.45
CA HIS A 16 -48.16 -50.23 9.04
C HIS A 16 -48.42 -51.12 10.26
N GLY A 17 -48.35 -50.53 11.46
CA GLY A 17 -48.88 -51.07 12.72
C GLY A 17 -50.09 -50.26 13.20
N PRO A 18 -51.02 -50.88 13.96
CA PRO A 18 -52.43 -50.48 14.00
C PRO A 18 -52.71 -49.22 14.82
N GLU A 19 -53.77 -48.54 14.39
CA GLU A 19 -54.40 -47.37 15.01
C GLU A 19 -54.57 -47.52 16.52
N ALA A 20 -53.87 -46.67 17.28
CA ALA A 20 -54.16 -46.39 18.68
C ALA A 20 -54.50 -44.90 18.80
N ASP A 21 -55.80 -44.67 18.82
CA ASP A 21 -56.50 -43.42 19.06
C ASP A 21 -56.02 -42.77 20.37
N LEU A 22 -55.09 -41.83 20.27
CA LEU A 22 -54.72 -40.93 21.35
C LEU A 22 -54.94 -39.50 20.87
N ARG A 23 -56.20 -39.10 20.99
CA ARG A 23 -56.68 -37.72 21.07
C ARG A 23 -55.57 -36.76 21.47
N ALA A 24 -55.36 -35.78 20.60
CA ALA A 24 -54.63 -34.56 20.91
C ALA A 24 -55.24 -33.90 22.17
N VAL A 25 -54.62 -34.15 23.33
CA VAL A 25 -54.75 -33.25 24.48
C VAL A 25 -53.80 -32.09 24.22
N SER A 26 -54.29 -31.15 23.43
CA SER A 26 -53.78 -29.80 23.42
C SER A 26 -54.18 -29.15 24.75
N ALA A 27 -53.30 -29.23 25.76
CA ALA A 27 -53.27 -28.31 26.90
C ALA A 27 -52.11 -28.66 27.85
N SER A 28 -51.02 -27.89 27.80
CA SER A 28 -50.38 -27.41 29.02
C SER A 28 -49.76 -26.06 28.73
N ALA A 29 -50.26 -25.05 29.44
CA ALA A 29 -49.85 -23.66 29.37
C ALA A 29 -48.33 -23.49 29.31
N GLY A 30 -47.86 -22.47 28.59
CA GLY A 30 -46.50 -21.95 28.80
C GLY A 30 -46.27 -21.70 30.29
N PRO A 31 -45.03 -21.86 30.79
CA PRO A 31 -44.75 -21.83 32.22
C PRO A 31 -45.34 -20.54 32.80
N ALA A 32 -46.26 -20.68 33.75
CA ALA A 32 -46.76 -19.54 34.50
C ALA A 32 -45.53 -18.80 35.07
N PRO A 33 -45.51 -17.46 35.02
CA PRO A 33 -44.40 -16.70 35.60
C PRO A 33 -44.26 -17.15 37.06
N ILE A 34 -43.11 -17.76 37.36
CA ILE A 34 -42.81 -18.23 38.71
C ILE A 34 -42.72 -16.99 39.59
N ASP A 35 -43.49 -16.98 40.67
CA ASP A 35 -43.48 -15.90 41.65
C ASP A 35 -42.03 -15.67 42.16
N PRO A 36 -41.55 -14.42 42.26
CA PRO A 36 -40.17 -14.12 42.68
C PRO A 36 -39.80 -14.70 44.05
N GLU A 37 -40.76 -14.98 44.94
CA GLU A 37 -40.48 -15.64 46.21
C GLU A 37 -40.20 -17.13 46.03
N THR A 38 -41.03 -17.83 45.24
CA THR A 38 -40.80 -19.24 44.90
C THR A 38 -39.49 -19.44 44.13
N ALA A 39 -39.12 -18.51 43.25
CA ALA A 39 -37.83 -18.55 42.56
C ALA A 39 -36.64 -18.44 43.52
N ARG A 40 -36.75 -17.63 44.60
CA ARG A 40 -35.67 -17.48 45.60
C ARG A 40 -35.48 -18.73 46.45
N GLU A 41 -36.56 -19.41 46.81
CA GLU A 41 -36.49 -20.67 47.56
C GLU A 41 -35.85 -21.81 46.75
N LEU A 42 -36.03 -21.79 45.42
CA LEU A 42 -35.52 -22.84 44.53
C LEU A 42 -34.06 -22.62 44.06
N LEU A 43 -33.55 -21.39 44.10
CA LEU A 43 -32.15 -21.05 43.75
C LEU A 43 -31.08 -21.94 44.42
N PRO A 44 -31.11 -22.23 45.74
CA PRO A 44 -30.12 -23.10 46.38
C PRO A 44 -30.15 -24.53 45.84
N TYR A 45 -31.33 -25.04 45.47
CA TYR A 45 -31.48 -26.38 44.89
C TYR A 45 -30.89 -26.46 43.48
N PHE A 46 -31.08 -25.44 42.64
CA PHE A 46 -30.45 -25.38 41.31
C PHE A 46 -28.93 -25.21 41.36
N ARG A 47 -28.40 -24.51 42.37
CA ARG A 47 -26.96 -24.36 42.57
C ARG A 47 -26.29 -25.69 42.89
N ASN A 48 -26.93 -26.51 43.73
CA ASN A 48 -26.46 -27.86 44.06
C ASN A 48 -26.67 -28.83 42.88
N ALA A 49 -27.76 -28.67 42.11
CA ALA A 49 -28.04 -29.49 40.94
C ALA A 49 -26.98 -29.32 39.83
N LYS A 50 -26.40 -28.12 39.67
CA LYS A 50 -25.33 -27.89 38.70
C LYS A 50 -24.03 -28.64 39.03
N ALA A 51 -23.77 -28.89 40.32
CA ALA A 51 -22.61 -29.68 40.76
C ALA A 51 -22.80 -31.20 40.58
N LEU A 52 -24.06 -31.65 40.54
CA LEU A 52 -24.46 -33.05 40.32
C LEU A 52 -24.78 -33.35 38.84
N ALA A 53 -24.80 -32.32 37.99
CA ALA A 53 -25.08 -32.47 36.57
C ALA A 53 -23.95 -33.26 35.89
N PRO A 54 -24.27 -34.26 35.04
CA PRO A 54 -23.25 -34.96 34.26
C PRO A 54 -22.49 -33.93 33.41
N PRO A 55 -21.15 -34.04 33.32
CA PRO A 55 -20.35 -33.06 32.60
C PRO A 55 -20.82 -32.99 31.14
N THR A 56 -21.09 -31.78 30.66
CA THR A 56 -21.53 -31.54 29.28
C THR A 56 -20.51 -32.14 28.30
N ALA A 57 -20.97 -32.63 27.15
CA ALA A 57 -20.12 -33.25 26.12
C ALA A 57 -18.86 -32.40 25.76
N ALA A 58 -18.99 -31.07 25.76
CA ALA A 58 -17.87 -30.15 25.53
C ALA A 58 -16.79 -30.18 26.64
N GLN A 59 -17.20 -30.33 27.91
CA GLN A 59 -16.28 -30.42 29.04
C GLN A 59 -15.57 -31.79 29.07
N GLN A 60 -16.27 -32.86 28.70
CA GLN A 60 -15.67 -34.19 28.56
C GLN A 60 -14.63 -34.19 27.42
N ALA A 61 -14.95 -33.56 26.29
CA ALA A 61 -14.01 -33.39 25.17
C ALA A 61 -12.76 -32.57 25.55
N GLY A 62 -12.91 -31.49 26.34
CA GLY A 62 -11.76 -30.73 26.84
C GLY A 62 -10.84 -31.56 27.73
N ARG A 63 -11.40 -32.41 28.60
CA ARG A 63 -10.63 -33.28 29.51
C ARG A 63 -9.90 -34.40 28.77
N THR A 64 -10.49 -34.99 27.73
CA THR A 64 -9.82 -36.03 26.94
C THR A 64 -8.68 -35.46 26.09
N VAL A 65 -8.84 -34.24 25.56
CA VAL A 65 -7.76 -33.54 24.84
C VAL A 65 -6.62 -33.21 25.80
N LEU A 66 -6.90 -32.62 26.98
CA LEU A 66 -5.86 -32.32 27.97
C LEU A 66 -5.15 -33.57 28.49
N ALA A 67 -5.86 -34.67 28.76
CA ALA A 67 -5.26 -35.93 29.19
C ALA A 67 -4.36 -36.53 28.08
N ARG A 68 -4.75 -36.40 26.80
CA ARG A 68 -3.93 -36.86 25.67
C ARG A 68 -2.67 -36.00 25.49
N VAL A 69 -2.76 -34.68 25.69
CA VAL A 69 -1.61 -33.77 25.63
C VAL A 69 -0.62 -34.08 26.76
N ASN A 70 -1.11 -34.29 27.99
CA ASN A 70 -0.25 -34.66 29.13
C ASN A 70 0.41 -36.03 28.92
N GLY A 71 -0.30 -37.01 28.36
CA GLY A 71 0.30 -38.31 28.04
C GLY A 71 1.36 -38.25 26.94
N VAL A 72 1.33 -37.24 26.05
CA VAL A 72 2.39 -37.02 25.05
C VAL A 72 3.61 -36.36 25.68
N SER A 73 3.42 -35.39 26.59
CA SER A 73 4.55 -34.77 27.30
C SER A 73 5.24 -35.78 28.23
N GLU A 74 4.50 -36.60 28.96
CA GLU A 74 5.07 -37.64 29.84
C GLU A 74 5.88 -38.68 29.04
N ARG A 75 5.35 -39.14 27.90
CA ARG A 75 6.09 -40.06 27.00
C ARG A 75 7.34 -39.42 26.41
N TYR A 76 7.29 -38.13 26.10
CA TYR A 76 8.45 -37.40 25.60
C TYR A 76 9.52 -37.28 26.68
N ASP A 77 9.14 -36.99 27.92
CA ASP A 77 10.06 -36.89 29.05
C ASP A 77 10.71 -38.24 29.37
N GLU A 78 9.93 -39.33 29.37
CA GLU A 78 10.46 -40.69 29.53
C GLU A 78 11.46 -41.08 28.43
N TRP A 79 11.11 -40.80 27.16
CA TRP A 79 11.99 -41.04 26.03
C TRP A 79 13.26 -40.20 26.11
N ARG A 80 13.14 -38.91 26.44
CA ARG A 80 14.27 -37.99 26.61
C ARG A 80 15.22 -38.49 27.69
N LEU A 81 14.71 -38.90 28.84
CA LEU A 81 15.52 -39.42 29.95
C LEU A 81 16.18 -40.77 29.60
N ALA A 82 15.52 -41.62 28.82
CA ALA A 82 16.11 -42.85 28.30
C ALA A 82 17.23 -42.54 27.29
N ALA A 83 17.00 -41.60 26.39
CA ALA A 83 17.99 -41.14 25.42
C ALA A 83 19.21 -40.51 26.11
N SER A 84 19.02 -39.64 27.10
CA SER A 84 20.12 -39.05 27.87
C SER A 84 20.97 -40.12 28.55
N ARG A 85 20.35 -41.10 29.23
CA ARG A 85 21.09 -42.21 29.87
C ARG A 85 21.86 -43.05 28.86
N TRP A 86 21.30 -43.26 27.67
CA TRP A 86 21.98 -43.96 26.59
C TRP A 86 23.17 -43.16 26.05
N PHE A 87 23.03 -41.84 25.86
CA PHE A 87 24.12 -40.96 25.46
C PHE A 87 25.23 -40.87 26.50
N ASP A 88 24.89 -40.84 27.78
CA ASP A 88 25.86 -40.88 28.88
C ASP A 88 26.65 -42.19 28.88
N SER A 89 26.00 -43.31 28.56
CA SER A 89 26.66 -44.62 28.44
C SER A 89 27.60 -44.72 27.23
N LEU A 90 27.31 -43.98 26.16
CA LEU A 90 28.13 -43.93 24.95
C LEU A 90 29.24 -42.89 25.01
N ASP A 91 29.22 -42.01 26.02
CA ASP A 91 30.24 -40.99 26.27
C ASP A 91 30.52 -40.17 24.99
N LEU A 92 29.44 -39.60 24.44
CA LEU A 92 29.44 -38.96 23.12
C LEU A 92 30.29 -37.68 23.05
N ALA A 93 30.52 -37.03 24.20
CA ALA A 93 31.30 -35.80 24.33
C ALA A 93 32.45 -35.99 25.34
N PRO A 94 33.46 -36.82 25.01
CA PRO A 94 34.62 -36.96 25.89
C PRO A 94 35.43 -35.66 25.89
N ASP A 95 36.00 -35.31 27.03
CA ASP A 95 36.86 -34.13 27.14
C ASP A 95 38.12 -34.32 26.28
N LEU A 96 38.32 -33.42 25.31
CA LEU A 96 39.44 -33.43 24.38
C LEU A 96 40.70 -32.79 24.98
N ALA A 97 40.59 -32.10 26.12
CA ALA A 97 41.72 -31.51 26.83
C ALA A 97 42.52 -32.55 27.64
N GLU A 98 41.98 -33.74 27.85
CA GLU A 98 42.62 -34.82 28.61
C GLU A 98 43.09 -35.97 27.72
N ASN A 99 44.17 -36.66 28.14
CA ASN A 99 44.65 -37.91 27.53
C ASN A 99 44.78 -37.87 25.98
N ILE A 100 45.42 -36.80 25.49
CA ILE A 100 45.65 -36.54 24.06
C ILE A 100 46.37 -37.73 23.41
N GLY A 101 45.81 -38.25 22.33
CA GLY A 101 46.33 -39.43 21.60
C GLY A 101 45.81 -40.79 22.06
N SER A 102 44.94 -40.85 23.09
CA SER A 102 44.28 -42.09 23.50
C SER A 102 43.14 -42.51 22.54
N ARG A 103 42.72 -43.79 22.60
CA ARG A 103 41.57 -44.28 21.82
C ARG A 103 40.26 -43.55 22.14
N ARG A 104 40.09 -43.08 23.38
CA ARG A 104 38.95 -42.26 23.80
C ARG A 104 38.98 -40.88 23.15
N TRP A 105 40.16 -40.24 23.14
CA TRP A 105 40.38 -38.95 22.49
C TRP A 105 40.08 -38.97 20.99
N PHE A 106 40.56 -39.98 20.25
CA PHE A 106 40.27 -40.12 18.81
C PHE A 106 38.77 -40.35 18.51
N ARG A 107 38.03 -41.03 19.40
CA ARG A 107 36.56 -41.17 19.28
C ARG A 107 35.85 -39.83 19.49
N GLY A 108 36.30 -39.03 20.46
CA GLY A 108 35.83 -37.66 20.68
C GLY A 108 36.07 -36.75 19.49
N LEU A 109 37.28 -36.79 18.93
CA LEU A 109 37.62 -36.01 17.75
C LEU A 109 36.77 -36.42 16.55
N GLY A 110 36.58 -37.74 16.34
CA GLY A 110 35.75 -38.26 15.25
C GLY A 110 34.27 -37.87 15.38
N THR A 111 33.70 -37.88 16.58
CA THR A 111 32.31 -37.44 16.82
C THR A 111 32.17 -35.93 16.62
N MET A 112 33.12 -35.12 17.10
CA MET A 112 33.14 -33.67 16.88
C MET A 112 33.20 -33.32 15.39
N VAL A 113 34.13 -33.94 14.64
CA VAL A 113 34.26 -33.73 13.20
C VAL A 113 33.02 -34.24 12.46
N GLY A 114 32.51 -35.42 12.81
CA GLY A 114 31.30 -35.98 12.21
C GLY A 114 30.07 -35.09 12.40
N LEU A 115 29.85 -34.57 13.61
CA LEU A 115 28.78 -33.61 13.89
C LEU A 115 28.99 -32.29 13.13
N GLY A 116 30.24 -31.83 12.98
CA GLY A 116 30.58 -30.67 12.15
C GLY A 116 30.23 -30.89 10.67
N VAL A 117 30.54 -32.07 10.11
CA VAL A 117 30.18 -32.43 8.74
C VAL A 117 28.66 -32.50 8.57
N VAL A 118 27.94 -33.10 9.51
CA VAL A 118 26.46 -33.17 9.47
C VAL A 118 25.85 -31.77 9.56
N ALA A 119 26.37 -30.90 10.42
CA ALA A 119 25.90 -29.52 10.55
C ALA A 119 26.10 -28.73 9.24
N LEU A 120 27.24 -28.92 8.56
CA LEU A 120 27.49 -28.30 7.25
C LEU A 120 26.65 -28.92 6.13
N ALA A 121 26.38 -30.24 6.17
CA ALA A 121 25.55 -30.91 5.17
C ALA A 121 24.07 -30.53 5.28
N LEU A 122 23.61 -30.20 6.50
CA LEU A 122 22.26 -29.70 6.77
C LEU A 122 22.19 -28.16 6.68
N TRP A 123 23.24 -27.49 6.19
CA TRP A 123 23.22 -26.06 6.01
C TRP A 123 22.12 -25.69 4.98
N PRO A 124 21.15 -24.84 5.36
CA PRO A 124 20.05 -24.51 4.48
C PRO A 124 20.57 -23.72 3.28
N ASP A 125 20.06 -24.01 2.09
CA ASP A 125 20.36 -23.20 0.93
C ASP A 125 19.75 -21.80 1.13
N LEU A 126 20.61 -20.79 1.26
CA LEU A 126 20.21 -19.38 1.40
C LEU A 126 20.07 -18.74 0.02
N THR A 127 19.57 -19.49 -0.97
CA THR A 127 19.18 -18.93 -2.25
C THR A 127 18.17 -17.81 -2.02
N PRO A 128 18.44 -16.58 -2.48
CA PRO A 128 17.45 -15.52 -2.47
C PRO A 128 16.23 -16.02 -3.21
N LEU A 129 15.10 -16.15 -2.52
CA LEU A 129 13.83 -16.38 -3.18
C LEU A 129 13.57 -15.16 -4.05
N GLU A 130 13.69 -15.31 -5.37
CA GLU A 130 13.30 -14.28 -6.32
C GLU A 130 11.79 -14.06 -6.19
N ALA A 131 11.43 -13.12 -5.32
CA ALA A 131 10.08 -12.63 -5.23
C ALA A 131 9.74 -12.06 -6.60
N ARG A 132 8.70 -12.62 -7.24
CA ARG A 132 8.17 -12.06 -8.48
C ARG A 132 7.95 -10.57 -8.25
N PRO A 133 8.58 -9.67 -9.04
CA PRO A 133 8.43 -8.25 -8.81
C PRO A 133 6.94 -7.90 -8.85
N ALA A 134 6.48 -7.19 -7.82
CA ALA A 134 5.07 -6.82 -7.68
C ALA A 134 4.57 -5.95 -8.85
N MET A 135 5.50 -5.28 -9.55
CA MET A 135 5.20 -4.45 -10.70
C MET A 135 5.61 -5.16 -12.01
N PRO A 136 4.69 -5.28 -12.98
CA PRO A 136 5.04 -5.73 -14.33
C PRO A 136 6.12 -4.82 -14.92
N HIS A 137 7.20 -5.44 -15.40
CA HIS A 137 8.27 -4.72 -16.08
C HIS A 137 7.93 -4.64 -17.57
N GLY A 138 7.83 -3.42 -18.09
CA GLY A 138 7.58 -3.19 -19.52
C GLY A 138 7.67 -1.70 -19.86
N ASP A 139 8.03 -1.40 -21.10
CA ASP A 139 8.29 -0.03 -21.55
C ASP A 139 7.10 0.90 -21.35
N ALA A 140 5.88 0.37 -21.50
CA ALA A 140 4.65 1.12 -21.26
C ALA A 140 4.50 1.54 -19.79
N VAL A 141 4.82 0.64 -18.85
CA VAL A 141 4.75 0.91 -17.40
C VAL A 141 5.84 1.89 -16.99
N THR A 142 7.05 1.71 -17.51
CA THR A 142 8.16 2.64 -17.28
C THR A 142 7.87 4.03 -17.84
N SER A 143 7.25 4.12 -19.02
CA SER A 143 6.82 5.38 -19.62
C SER A 143 5.75 6.08 -18.77
N GLU A 144 4.79 5.31 -18.25
CA GLU A 144 3.73 5.85 -17.38
C GLU A 144 4.31 6.40 -16.08
N LEU A 145 5.17 5.63 -15.42
CA LEU A 145 5.88 6.07 -14.22
C LEU A 145 6.69 7.32 -14.47
N ARG A 146 7.46 7.37 -15.58
CA ARG A 146 8.25 8.55 -15.94
C ARG A 146 7.37 9.81 -16.07
N SER A 147 6.22 9.68 -16.72
CA SER A 147 5.28 10.80 -16.89
C SER A 147 4.67 11.31 -15.57
N GLN A 148 4.64 10.47 -14.53
CA GLN A 148 4.15 10.80 -13.19
C GLN A 148 5.25 11.32 -12.26
N MET A 149 6.52 11.18 -12.63
CA MET A 149 7.63 11.61 -11.78
C MET A 149 7.88 13.11 -11.92
N ILE A 150 8.25 13.73 -10.80
CA ILE A 150 8.71 15.13 -10.75
C ILE A 150 10.23 15.10 -10.60
N LEU A 151 10.95 15.53 -11.64
CA LEU A 151 12.42 15.59 -11.66
C LEU A 151 12.91 16.98 -12.08
N PRO A 152 14.19 17.31 -11.82
CA PRO A 152 14.84 18.49 -12.38
C PRO A 152 14.87 18.44 -13.92
N LEU A 153 14.57 19.57 -14.58
CA LEU A 153 14.61 19.70 -16.05
C LEU A 153 15.97 19.34 -16.65
N ALA A 154 17.06 19.58 -15.92
CA ALA A 154 18.42 19.22 -16.34
C ALA A 154 18.62 17.71 -16.54
N LEU A 155 17.80 16.88 -15.89
CA LEU A 155 17.82 15.42 -16.00
C LEU A 155 16.76 14.89 -16.99
N GLY A 156 16.18 15.78 -17.81
CA GLY A 156 15.20 15.39 -18.83
C GLY A 156 13.79 15.19 -18.29
N ALA A 157 13.41 15.91 -17.23
CA ALA A 157 12.07 15.80 -16.65
C ALA A 157 10.97 16.09 -17.67
N ASP A 158 10.12 15.09 -17.90
CA ASP A 158 8.97 15.10 -18.80
C ASP A 158 7.70 14.75 -18.02
N SER A 159 7.22 15.69 -17.20
CA SER A 159 5.94 15.51 -16.51
C SER A 159 4.77 15.57 -17.50
N GLY A 160 3.86 14.60 -17.37
CA GLY A 160 2.66 14.47 -18.20
C GLY A 160 2.89 13.76 -19.54
N ARG A 161 1.83 13.18 -20.10
CA ARG A 161 1.87 12.60 -21.44
C ARG A 161 1.76 13.70 -22.50
N ARG A 162 2.73 13.74 -23.43
CA ARG A 162 2.56 14.43 -24.70
C ARG A 162 1.64 13.60 -25.59
N MET A 163 0.33 13.79 -25.44
CA MET A 163 -0.66 13.15 -26.31
C MET A 163 -0.59 13.84 -27.68
N GLY A 164 -0.14 13.10 -28.70
CA GLY A 164 -0.26 13.54 -30.09
C GLY A 164 -1.74 13.63 -30.50
N PRO A 165 -2.08 14.44 -31.52
CA PRO A 165 -3.46 14.54 -31.99
C PRO A 165 -3.94 13.17 -32.50
N THR A 166 -5.05 12.68 -31.93
CA THR A 166 -5.74 11.47 -32.39
C THR A 166 -6.90 11.83 -33.31
N GLN A 167 -7.56 10.83 -33.90
CA GLN A 167 -8.75 11.05 -34.76
C GLN A 167 -9.92 11.74 -34.02
N ALA A 168 -9.89 11.81 -32.69
CA ALA A 168 -10.89 12.50 -31.88
C ALA A 168 -10.63 14.02 -31.74
N VAL A 169 -9.50 14.53 -32.23
CA VAL A 169 -9.13 15.96 -32.12
C VAL A 169 -9.68 16.73 -33.30
N ILE A 170 -10.45 17.80 -33.03
CA ILE A 170 -10.90 18.74 -34.05
C ILE A 170 -9.88 19.89 -34.13
N PRO A 171 -9.29 20.19 -35.31
CA PRO A 171 -8.37 21.30 -35.44
C PRO A 171 -9.11 22.62 -35.18
N LEU A 172 -8.53 23.45 -34.31
CA LEU A 172 -9.05 24.79 -34.07
C LEU A 172 -8.74 25.67 -35.29
N LYS A 173 -9.70 26.50 -35.69
CA LYS A 173 -9.51 27.51 -36.77
C LYS A 173 -8.39 28.49 -36.42
N SER A 174 -8.19 28.78 -35.14
CA SER A 174 -7.10 29.59 -34.62
C SER A 174 -6.81 29.19 -33.17
N ALA A 175 -5.54 29.32 -32.75
CA ALA A 175 -5.18 29.15 -31.35
C ALA A 175 -5.78 30.30 -30.51
N PRO A 176 -6.37 30.01 -29.34
CA PRO A 176 -6.77 31.05 -28.40
C PRO A 176 -5.57 31.92 -28.02
N GLU A 177 -5.67 33.22 -28.26
CA GLU A 177 -4.61 34.14 -27.85
C GLU A 177 -4.71 34.48 -26.36
N ARG A 178 -3.56 34.77 -25.74
CA ARG A 178 -3.53 35.21 -24.34
C ARG A 178 -4.22 36.59 -24.22
N PRO A 179 -5.09 36.79 -23.22
CA PRO A 179 -5.80 38.05 -23.03
C PRO A 179 -4.83 39.19 -22.67
N GLN A 180 -3.79 38.88 -21.89
CA GLN A 180 -2.74 39.81 -21.50
C GLN A 180 -1.36 39.17 -21.68
N ILE A 181 -0.36 39.98 -22.03
CA ILE A 181 1.04 39.56 -22.15
C ILE A 181 1.88 40.48 -21.27
N GLN A 182 2.57 39.89 -20.30
CA GLN A 182 3.57 40.57 -19.51
C GLN A 182 4.95 40.27 -20.07
N MET A 183 5.74 41.31 -20.32
CA MET A 183 7.11 41.19 -20.79
C MET A 183 7.99 42.29 -20.19
N MET A 184 9.27 41.98 -20.05
CA MET A 184 10.28 42.96 -19.66
C MET A 184 11.04 43.41 -20.91
N VAL A 185 11.15 44.73 -21.10
CA VAL A 185 11.84 45.34 -22.23
C VAL A 185 12.93 46.26 -21.70
N THR A 186 14.10 46.22 -22.32
CA THR A 186 15.25 47.04 -21.91
C THR A 186 15.48 48.15 -22.94
N LEU A 187 15.63 49.39 -22.46
CA LEU A 187 16.02 50.52 -23.29
C LEU A 187 17.47 50.33 -23.76
N THR A 188 17.67 50.23 -25.07
CA THR A 188 19.00 49.99 -25.67
C THR A 188 19.77 51.31 -25.83
N PRO A 189 21.11 51.32 -25.74
CA PRO A 189 21.88 52.53 -26.04
C PRO A 189 21.57 53.10 -27.43
N GLY A 190 21.26 54.40 -27.49
CA GLY A 190 20.87 55.09 -28.72
C GLY A 190 19.45 54.79 -29.22
N ASP A 191 18.68 53.98 -28.49
CA ASP A 191 17.27 53.73 -28.76
C ASP A 191 16.40 54.79 -28.05
N SER A 192 15.23 55.07 -28.61
CA SER A 192 14.27 55.99 -27.99
C SER A 192 13.20 55.22 -27.23
N PHE A 193 12.61 55.84 -26.21
CA PHE A 193 11.49 55.28 -25.46
C PHE A 193 10.36 54.77 -26.39
N ALA A 194 9.99 55.59 -27.37
CA ALA A 194 8.94 55.25 -28.32
C ALA A 194 9.32 54.10 -29.27
N ALA A 195 10.57 54.07 -29.76
CA ALA A 195 11.04 53.00 -30.63
C ALA A 195 11.16 51.65 -29.90
N MET A 196 11.55 51.68 -28.63
CA MET A 196 11.57 50.51 -27.74
C MET A 196 10.16 49.93 -27.55
N LEU A 197 9.15 50.75 -27.23
CA LEU A 197 7.75 50.29 -27.10
C LEU A 197 7.15 49.79 -28.42
N ARG A 198 7.51 50.42 -29.55
CA ARG A 198 7.08 49.97 -30.87
C ARG A 198 7.62 48.57 -31.20
N ARG A 199 8.89 48.30 -30.87
CA ARG A 199 9.50 46.97 -31.00
C ARG A 199 8.82 45.95 -30.09
N ALA A 200 8.35 46.36 -28.92
CA ALA A 200 7.57 45.53 -28.01
C ALA A 200 6.15 45.22 -28.51
N GLY A 201 5.71 45.84 -29.62
CA GLY A 201 4.40 45.59 -30.23
C GLY A 201 3.24 46.38 -29.61
N VAL A 202 3.55 47.47 -28.91
CA VAL A 202 2.56 48.42 -28.37
C VAL A 202 1.91 49.23 -29.50
N ALA A 203 0.62 49.53 -29.37
CA ALA A 203 -0.11 50.39 -30.30
C ALA A 203 0.45 51.83 -30.33
N ALA A 204 0.50 52.43 -31.52
CA ALA A 204 1.09 53.76 -31.72
C ALA A 204 0.45 54.84 -30.83
N ASP A 205 -0.89 54.87 -30.78
CA ASP A 205 -1.63 55.84 -29.97
C ASP A 205 -1.29 55.74 -28.47
N ASP A 206 -1.04 54.53 -27.97
CA ASP A 206 -0.67 54.30 -26.57
C ASP A 206 0.78 54.67 -26.29
N ILE A 207 1.68 54.52 -27.27
CA ILE A 207 3.07 54.98 -27.17
C ILE A 207 3.09 56.50 -26.97
N ASP A 208 2.33 57.24 -27.77
CA ASP A 208 2.27 58.70 -27.70
C ASP A 208 1.67 59.16 -26.36
N ARG A 209 0.62 58.49 -25.88
CA ARG A 209 0.02 58.74 -24.55
C ARG A 209 0.99 58.45 -23.41
N ALA A 210 1.67 57.31 -23.45
CA ALA A 210 2.63 56.92 -22.42
C ALA A 210 3.83 57.86 -22.40
N ALA A 211 4.35 58.25 -23.57
CA ALA A 211 5.43 59.22 -23.71
C ALA A 211 5.04 60.56 -23.07
N ALA A 212 3.84 61.08 -23.36
CA ALA A 212 3.36 62.32 -22.77
C ALA A 212 3.15 62.25 -21.25
N LEU A 213 2.76 61.09 -20.70
CA LEU A 213 2.61 60.89 -19.26
C LEU A 213 3.96 60.83 -18.54
N VAL A 214 4.95 60.16 -19.12
CA VAL A 214 6.29 60.06 -18.54
C VAL A 214 7.02 61.40 -18.61
N ASP A 215 6.89 62.13 -19.72
CA ASP A 215 7.55 63.43 -19.93
C ASP A 215 7.09 64.50 -18.92
N GLN A 216 5.89 64.36 -18.32
CA GLN A 216 5.42 65.20 -17.21
C GLN A 216 6.22 65.01 -15.92
N ALA A 217 6.84 63.84 -15.73
CA ALA A 217 7.59 63.49 -14.53
C ALA A 217 9.11 63.56 -14.75
N LEU A 218 9.59 63.12 -15.91
CA LEU A 218 11.01 63.10 -16.28
C LEU A 218 11.17 63.22 -17.81
N PRO A 219 12.07 64.07 -18.33
CA PRO A 219 12.35 64.14 -19.76
C PRO A 219 12.77 62.78 -20.31
N LEU A 220 12.16 62.36 -21.42
CA LEU A 220 12.41 61.02 -22.00
C LEU A 220 13.88 60.76 -22.37
N GLY A 221 14.65 61.82 -22.67
CA GLY A 221 16.08 61.75 -22.98
C GLY A 221 16.99 61.54 -21.76
N GLU A 222 16.49 61.77 -20.55
CA GLU A 222 17.25 61.55 -19.30
C GLU A 222 17.11 60.10 -18.78
N ILE A 223 16.26 59.28 -19.41
CA ILE A 223 16.14 57.87 -19.08
C ILE A 223 17.42 57.15 -19.51
N ALA A 224 18.21 56.73 -18.52
CA ALA A 224 19.47 56.04 -18.76
C ALA A 224 19.27 54.77 -19.60
N SER A 225 20.19 54.55 -20.54
CA SER A 225 20.23 53.30 -21.30
C SER A 225 20.46 52.09 -20.38
N GLY A 226 19.82 50.98 -20.70
CA GLY A 226 19.77 49.79 -19.85
C GLY A 226 18.65 49.81 -18.82
N THR A 227 17.81 50.85 -18.77
CA THR A 227 16.60 50.86 -17.93
C THR A 227 15.66 49.73 -18.37
N GLN A 228 15.29 48.87 -17.41
CA GLN A 228 14.32 47.80 -17.61
C GLN A 228 12.91 48.32 -17.33
N MET A 229 11.98 47.96 -18.22
CA MET A 229 10.58 48.35 -18.13
C MET A 229 9.70 47.10 -18.19
N ASP A 230 8.83 46.97 -17.20
CA ASP A 230 7.78 45.96 -17.17
C ASP A 230 6.58 46.48 -17.96
N VAL A 231 6.29 45.80 -19.07
CA VAL A 231 5.22 46.15 -20.00
C VAL A 231 4.12 45.10 -19.89
N LEU A 232 2.90 45.55 -19.62
CA LEU A 232 1.70 44.71 -19.68
C LEU A 232 0.87 45.15 -20.89
N LEU A 233 0.76 44.25 -21.85
CA LEU A 233 -0.04 44.44 -23.05
C LEU A 233 -1.41 43.80 -22.86
N GLY A 234 -2.45 44.54 -23.22
CA GLY A 234 -3.82 44.07 -23.15
C GLY A 234 -4.24 43.17 -24.31
N ARG A 235 -5.56 43.03 -24.45
CA ARG A 235 -6.18 42.22 -25.51
C ARG A 235 -6.00 42.90 -26.86
N ARG A 236 -5.60 42.12 -27.86
CA ARG A 236 -5.48 42.60 -29.23
C ARG A 236 -6.86 42.93 -29.81
N PRO A 237 -7.06 44.09 -30.47
CA PRO A 237 -8.37 44.46 -31.01
C PRO A 237 -8.76 43.61 -32.24
N ALA A 238 -7.79 43.20 -33.06
CA ALA A 238 -8.00 42.33 -34.21
C ALA A 238 -6.72 41.54 -34.55
N PRO A 239 -6.81 40.38 -35.23
CA PRO A 239 -5.63 39.60 -35.63
C PRO A 239 -4.62 40.46 -36.41
N GLY A 240 -3.33 40.31 -36.09
CA GLY A 240 -2.26 41.07 -36.76
C GLY A 240 -2.05 42.51 -36.25
N GLN A 241 -3.02 43.12 -35.55
CA GLN A 241 -2.87 44.48 -35.04
C GLN A 241 -1.96 44.58 -33.79
N PRO A 242 -1.32 45.75 -33.55
CA PRO A 242 -0.61 46.01 -32.29
C PRO A 242 -1.52 45.85 -31.06
N ARG A 243 -0.92 45.57 -29.91
CA ARG A 243 -1.67 45.42 -28.65
C ARG A 243 -1.73 46.75 -27.89
N PRO A 244 -2.84 47.05 -27.21
CA PRO A 244 -2.91 48.22 -26.36
C PRO A 244 -2.00 48.06 -25.13
N LEU A 245 -1.52 49.18 -24.61
CA LEU A 245 -0.74 49.23 -23.37
C LEU A 245 -1.68 49.30 -22.17
N ASP A 246 -1.70 48.28 -21.33
CA ASP A 246 -2.52 48.29 -20.10
C ASP A 246 -1.75 48.94 -18.94
N SER A 247 -0.46 48.60 -18.78
CA SER A 247 0.39 49.21 -17.76
C SER A 247 1.87 49.22 -18.15
N LEU A 248 2.57 50.27 -17.73
CA LEU A 248 4.02 50.40 -17.83
C LEU A 248 4.58 50.71 -16.44
N ALA A 249 5.52 49.91 -15.97
CA ALA A 249 6.25 50.17 -14.74
C ALA A 249 7.75 50.11 -15.00
N PHE A 250 8.49 51.07 -14.48
CA PHE A 250 9.94 51.06 -14.55
C PHE A 250 10.53 51.81 -13.37
N ARG A 251 11.80 51.55 -13.11
CA ARG A 251 12.57 52.23 -12.07
C ARG A 251 13.85 52.73 -12.69
N ALA A 252 14.35 53.87 -12.19
CA ALA A 252 15.65 54.35 -12.59
C ALA A 252 16.70 53.27 -12.31
N ARG A 253 17.60 53.07 -13.28
CA ARG A 253 18.78 52.24 -13.08
C ARG A 253 19.66 52.92 -12.04
N PHE A 254 19.94 52.23 -10.94
CA PHE A 254 21.00 52.63 -10.02
C PHE A 254 22.33 52.16 -10.62
N ASP A 255 23.18 53.09 -11.04
CA ASP A 255 24.60 52.77 -11.24
C ASP A 255 25.22 52.60 -9.84
N LEU A 256 25.72 51.41 -9.57
CA LEU A 256 26.60 51.08 -8.45
C LEU A 256 28.04 50.96 -8.96
#